data_AF-A0A1Q3CGA2-F1
#
_entry.id   AF-A0A1Q3CGA2-F1
#
_cell.length_a   1.000
_cell.length_b   1.000
_cell.length_c   1.000
_cell.angle_alpha   90.00
_cell.angle_beta   90.00
_cell.angle_gamma   90.00
#
_symmetry.space_group_name_H-M   'P 1'
#
loop_
_entity.id
_entity.type
_entity.pdbx_description
1 polymer ?
#
loop_
_entity_poly.entity_id
_entity_poly.type
_entity_poly.pdbx_seq_one_letter_code
_entity_poly.pdbx_strand_id
1 'polypeptide(L)'
;MAIHGDVVVPFVFAEVSSGNVAFGLRNTPSATVVVENAESYADVMSNAGISIDIEDRKEAILEHTHALTKSVNGHVIVQESLLDEVVNLVEAPVPILGKFKKSFLDLPKDLLTMVEHIGTSSNAPC
;
A
#
# COMPACT_ATOMS: atom_id res chain seq x y z
N MET A 1 -16.69 -8.60 -8.19
CA MET A 1 -17.22 -9.80 -7.50
C MET A 1 -18.51 -9.42 -6.78
N ALA A 2 -19.52 -10.31 -6.75
CA ALA A 2 -20.72 -10.12 -5.94
C ALA A 2 -21.33 -11.46 -5.52
N ILE A 3 -21.23 -11.78 -4.23
CA ILE A 3 -21.64 -13.07 -3.64
C ILE A 3 -22.43 -12.79 -2.35
N HIS A 4 -23.46 -13.60 -2.08
CA HIS A 4 -24.16 -13.64 -0.81
C HIS A 4 -24.24 -15.08 -0.31
N GLY A 5 -23.55 -15.39 0.80
CA GLY A 5 -23.28 -16.78 1.19
C GLY A 5 -22.46 -17.47 0.10
N ASP A 6 -22.97 -18.53 -0.50
CA ASP A 6 -22.38 -19.27 -1.62
C ASP A 6 -23.00 -18.93 -2.99
N VAL A 7 -23.91 -17.94 -3.05
CA VAL A 7 -24.65 -17.61 -4.27
C VAL A 7 -24.10 -16.35 -4.93
N VAL A 8 -23.74 -16.44 -6.22
CA VAL A 8 -23.42 -15.27 -7.06
C VAL A 8 -24.67 -14.43 -7.29
N VAL A 9 -24.61 -13.13 -7.01
CA VAL A 9 -25.68 -12.18 -7.31
C VAL A 9 -25.50 -11.65 -8.74
N PRO A 10 -26.34 -12.04 -9.72
CA PRO A 10 -26.09 -11.74 -11.13
C PRO A 10 -26.47 -10.31 -11.50
N PHE A 11 -25.52 -9.53 -12.02
CA PHE A 11 -25.75 -8.24 -12.66
C PHE A 11 -24.57 -7.85 -13.55
N VAL A 12 -24.75 -6.80 -14.34
CA VAL A 12 -23.68 -6.16 -15.11
C VAL A 12 -23.58 -4.71 -14.68
N PHE A 13 -22.37 -4.24 -14.39
CA PHE A 13 -22.10 -2.85 -14.07
C PHE A 13 -20.83 -2.40 -14.79
N ALA A 14 -20.87 -1.23 -15.44
CA ALA A 14 -19.75 -0.71 -16.23
C ALA A 14 -19.15 -1.76 -17.19
N GLU A 15 -20.02 -2.50 -17.89
CA GLU A 15 -19.67 -3.59 -18.82
C GLU A 15 -18.96 -4.81 -18.19
N VAL A 16 -18.90 -4.88 -16.85
CA VAL A 16 -18.35 -6.02 -16.11
C VAL A 16 -19.48 -6.86 -15.54
N SER A 17 -19.50 -8.15 -15.89
CA SER A 17 -20.41 -9.13 -15.30
C SER A 17 -19.98 -9.48 -13.88
N SER A 18 -20.94 -9.58 -12.96
CA SER A 18 -20.69 -10.12 -11.63
C SER A 18 -20.34 -11.61 -11.69
N GLY A 19 -19.70 -12.09 -10.62
CA GLY A 19 -19.17 -13.44 -10.52
C GLY A 19 -18.52 -13.65 -9.16
N ASN A 20 -17.83 -14.77 -9.03
CA ASN A 20 -17.14 -15.21 -7.81
C ASN A 20 -15.60 -15.15 -7.90
N VAL A 21 -15.07 -14.43 -8.91
CA VAL A 21 -13.64 -14.25 -9.08
C VAL A 21 -13.19 -12.95 -8.42
N ALA A 22 -12.12 -13.05 -7.64
CA ALA A 22 -11.37 -11.93 -7.07
C ALA A 22 -9.95 -11.90 -7.68
N PHE A 23 -9.27 -10.77 -7.49
CA PHE A 23 -7.94 -10.53 -8.04
C PHE A 23 -6.92 -10.47 -6.90
N GLY A 24 -5.86 -11.25 -7.03
CA GLY A 24 -4.72 -11.23 -6.12
C GLY A 24 -3.60 -10.34 -6.64
N LEU A 25 -2.40 -10.55 -6.10
CA LEU A 25 -1.21 -9.81 -6.51
C LEU A 25 -0.84 -10.10 -7.98
N ARG A 26 -0.66 -9.04 -8.78
CA ARG A 26 -0.50 -9.11 -10.25
C ARG A 26 0.60 -10.06 -10.75
N ASN A 27 1.67 -10.24 -9.97
CA ASN A 27 2.85 -11.02 -10.37
C ASN A 27 2.99 -12.34 -9.61
N THR A 28 1.88 -12.93 -9.15
CA THR A 28 1.88 -14.21 -8.45
C THR A 28 1.04 -15.26 -9.20
N PRO A 29 1.25 -16.57 -8.93
CA PRO A 29 0.38 -17.63 -9.46
C PRO A 29 -1.10 -17.45 -9.08
N SER A 30 -1.37 -16.67 -8.03
CA SER A 30 -2.71 -16.37 -7.50
C SER A 30 -3.25 -15.01 -7.97
N ALA A 31 -2.85 -14.53 -9.16
CA ALA A 31 -3.31 -13.24 -9.70
C ALA A 31 -4.84 -13.17 -9.88
N THR A 32 -5.50 -14.32 -10.03
CA THR A 32 -6.95 -14.48 -9.96
C THR A 32 -7.28 -15.65 -9.07
N VAL A 33 -8.28 -15.48 -8.20
CA VAL A 33 -8.72 -16.51 -7.26
C VAL A 33 -10.23 -16.61 -7.28
N VAL A 34 -10.74 -17.84 -7.08
CA VAL A 34 -12.16 -18.11 -6.95
C VAL A 34 -12.53 -18.07 -5.47
N VAL A 35 -13.63 -17.39 -5.16
CA VAL A 35 -14.19 -17.27 -3.81
C VAL A 35 -15.51 -18.04 -3.80
N GLU A 36 -15.53 -19.21 -3.17
CA GLU A 36 -16.70 -20.11 -3.20
C GLU A 36 -17.88 -19.54 -2.38
N ASN A 37 -17.58 -18.84 -1.28
CA ASN A 37 -18.58 -18.17 -0.46
C ASN A 37 -18.00 -16.89 0.17
N ALA A 38 -18.90 -16.00 0.58
CA ALA A 38 -18.54 -14.69 1.14
C ALA A 38 -17.66 -14.79 2.39
N GLU A 39 -17.91 -15.79 3.25
CA GLU A 39 -17.19 -16.01 4.50
C GLU A 39 -15.72 -16.40 4.26
N SER A 40 -15.45 -17.13 3.18
CA SER A 40 -14.10 -17.56 2.81
C SER A 40 -13.23 -16.45 2.22
N TYR A 41 -13.79 -15.28 1.89
CA TYR A 41 -13.08 -14.23 1.16
C TYR A 41 -11.78 -13.81 1.85
N ALA A 42 -11.81 -13.59 3.16
CA ALA A 42 -10.63 -13.18 3.92
C ALA A 42 -9.51 -14.23 3.87
N ASP A 43 -9.85 -15.50 4.05
CA ASP A 43 -8.90 -16.61 4.00
C ASP A 43 -8.33 -16.78 2.59
N VAL A 44 -9.17 -16.67 1.55
CA VAL A 44 -8.72 -16.75 0.15
C VAL A 44 -7.74 -15.64 -0.18
N MET A 45 -8.00 -14.40 0.25
CA MET A 45 -7.07 -13.27 0.04
C MET A 45 -5.77 -13.46 0.83
N SER A 46 -5.85 -13.89 2.09
CA SER A 46 -4.68 -14.17 2.93
C SER A 46 -3.78 -15.23 2.29
N ASN A 47 -4.36 -16.32 1.79
CA ASN A 47 -3.63 -17.35 1.02
C ASN A 47 -3.04 -16.83 -0.30
N ALA A 48 -3.63 -15.79 -0.89
CA ALA A 48 -3.09 -15.09 -2.06
C ALA A 48 -1.98 -14.08 -1.69
N GLY A 49 -1.66 -13.93 -0.41
CA GLY A 49 -0.64 -13.03 0.11
C GLY A 49 -1.14 -11.61 0.37
N ILE A 50 -2.46 -11.40 0.46
CA ILE A 50 -3.09 -10.11 0.73
C ILE A 50 -3.70 -10.10 2.12
N SER A 51 -3.29 -9.13 2.95
CA SER A 51 -3.91 -8.90 4.25
C SER A 51 -5.03 -7.87 4.12
N ILE A 52 -6.26 -8.26 4.44
CA ILE A 52 -7.43 -7.38 4.33
C ILE A 52 -7.53 -6.46 5.55
N ASP A 53 -7.21 -6.98 6.74
CA ASP A 53 -7.27 -6.20 7.96
C ASP A 53 -6.21 -5.09 7.93
N ILE A 54 -6.62 -3.90 8.35
CA ILE A 54 -5.76 -2.72 8.33
C ILE A 54 -4.72 -2.79 9.45
N GLU A 55 -5.09 -3.29 10.63
CA GLU A 55 -4.20 -3.38 11.78
C GLU A 55 -3.13 -4.46 11.55
N ASP A 56 -3.51 -5.60 10.95
CA ASP A 56 -2.55 -6.64 10.54
C ASP A 56 -1.50 -6.07 9.57
N ARG A 57 -1.92 -5.22 8.62
CA ARG A 57 -1.01 -4.56 7.69
C ARG A 57 -0.13 -3.52 8.38
N LYS A 58 -0.66 -2.73 9.33
CA LYS A 58 0.14 -1.78 10.11
C LYS A 58 1.23 -2.50 10.90
N GLU A 59 0.87 -3.58 11.58
CA GLU A 59 1.79 -4.39 12.35
C GLU A 59 2.89 -4.97 11.45
N ALA A 60 2.54 -5.57 10.32
CA ALA A 60 3.49 -6.10 9.36
C ALA A 60 4.46 -5.03 8.81
N ILE A 61 3.96 -3.83 8.48
CA ILE A 61 4.80 -2.71 8.04
C ILE A 61 5.82 -2.34 9.10
N LEU A 62 5.38 -2.17 10.35
CA LEU A 62 6.23 -1.79 11.47
C LEU A 62 7.27 -2.87 11.75
N GLU A 63 6.85 -4.12 11.89
CA GLU A 63 7.72 -5.26 12.18
C GLU A 63 8.83 -5.38 11.12
N HIS A 64 8.45 -5.44 9.84
CA HIS A 64 9.40 -5.59 8.74
C HIS A 64 10.34 -4.38 8.64
N THR A 65 9.84 -3.17 8.84
CA THR A 65 10.64 -1.94 8.80
C THR A 65 11.66 -1.89 9.95
N HIS A 66 11.24 -2.26 11.16
CA HIS A 66 12.13 -2.32 12.32
C HIS A 66 13.22 -3.39 12.14
N ALA A 67 12.86 -4.58 11.67
CA ALA A 67 13.81 -5.65 11.38
C ALA A 67 14.87 -5.22 10.37
N LEU A 68 14.43 -4.63 9.25
CA LEU A 68 15.30 -4.16 8.18
C LEU A 68 16.23 -3.03 8.65
N THR A 69 15.71 -2.10 9.44
CA THR A 69 16.47 -0.96 9.95
C THR A 69 17.52 -1.38 10.97
N LYS A 70 17.20 -2.36 11.83
CA LYS A 70 18.14 -2.95 12.79
C LYS A 70 19.33 -3.61 12.07
N SER A 71 19.12 -4.21 10.90
CA SER A 71 20.20 -4.85 10.11
C SER A 71 21.31 -3.88 9.67
N VAL A 72 21.03 -2.57 9.65
CA VAL A 72 21.99 -1.52 9.30
C VAL A 72 22.30 -0.56 10.44
N ASN A 73 21.95 -0.92 11.68
CA ASN A 73 22.08 -0.04 12.85
C ASN A 73 21.42 1.33 12.65
N GLY A 74 20.34 1.39 11.87
CA GLY A 74 19.55 2.60 11.66
C GLY A 74 18.50 2.79 12.74
N HIS A 75 17.71 3.86 12.61
CA HIS A 75 16.56 4.14 13.45
C HIS A 75 15.36 4.49 12.57
N VAL A 76 14.19 3.96 12.91
CA VAL A 76 12.94 4.24 12.21
C VAL A 76 12.29 5.45 12.85
N ILE A 77 11.87 6.42 12.03
CA ILE A 77 11.01 7.52 12.46
C ILE A 77 9.62 7.23 11.93
N VAL A 78 8.72 6.81 12.81
CA VAL A 78 7.33 6.52 12.46
C VAL A 78 6.50 7.79 12.67
N GLN A 79 5.82 8.23 11.61
CA GLN A 79 4.79 9.27 11.68
C GLN A 79 3.45 8.59 11.46
N GLU A 80 2.55 8.63 12.45
CA GLU A 80 1.29 7.88 12.41
C GLU A 80 0.46 8.21 11.17
N SER A 81 0.34 9.49 10.81
CA SER A 81 -0.41 9.90 9.63
C SER A 81 0.15 9.33 8.33
N LEU A 82 1.47 9.15 8.24
CA LEU A 82 2.11 8.53 7.07
C LEU A 82 1.91 7.01 7.08
N LEU A 83 1.97 6.37 8.25
CA LEU A 83 1.69 4.95 8.39
C LEU A 83 0.24 4.64 7.98
N ASP A 84 -0.71 5.45 8.42
CA ASP A 84 -2.12 5.38 8.04
C ASP A 84 -2.32 5.55 6.52
N GLU A 85 -1.58 6.44 5.88
CA GLU A 85 -1.65 6.60 4.43
C GLU A 85 -1.08 5.36 3.72
N VAL A 86 0.14 4.95 4.08
CA VAL A 86 0.84 3.83 3.45
C VAL A 86 0.06 2.53 3.62
N VAL A 87 -0.54 2.28 4.79
CA VAL A 87 -1.31 1.07 5.02
C VAL A 87 -2.52 1.00 4.10
N ASN A 88 -3.12 2.13 3.70
CA ASN A 88 -4.23 2.14 2.75
C ASN A 88 -3.80 1.98 1.29
N LEU A 89 -2.50 2.16 0.99
CA LEU A 89 -1.96 2.05 -0.37
C LEU A 89 -1.41 0.65 -0.70
N VAL A 90 -1.07 -0.15 0.32
CA VAL A 90 -0.36 -1.41 0.13
C VAL A 90 -1.10 -2.56 0.79
N GLU A 91 -1.47 -3.56 0.00
CA GLU A 91 -2.20 -4.76 0.41
C GLU A 91 -1.27 -5.92 0.83
N ALA A 92 0.00 -5.89 0.40
CA ALA A 92 1.05 -6.85 0.75
C ALA A 92 2.38 -6.11 1.03
N PRO A 93 2.62 -5.66 2.27
CA PRO A 93 3.74 -4.77 2.58
C PRO A 93 5.11 -5.47 2.53
N VAL A 94 6.00 -4.98 1.66
CA VAL A 94 7.39 -5.44 1.56
C VAL A 94 8.33 -4.22 1.59
N PRO A 95 8.85 -3.81 2.77
CA PRO A 95 9.80 -2.71 2.84
C PRO A 95 11.15 -3.10 2.20
N ILE A 96 11.77 -2.14 1.53
CA ILE A 96 13.02 -2.33 0.78
C ILE A 96 14.07 -1.37 1.31
N LEU A 97 15.28 -1.88 1.56
CA LEU A 97 16.40 -1.06 1.99
C LEU A 97 17.14 -0.55 0.76
N GLY A 98 16.90 0.72 0.42
CA GLY A 98 17.59 1.41 -0.65
C GLY A 98 18.91 2.04 -0.18
N LYS A 99 19.88 2.14 -1.10
CA LYS A 99 21.07 2.97 -0.92
C LYS A 99 21.23 3.87 -2.14
N PHE A 100 21.53 5.14 -1.90
CA PHE A 100 21.87 6.10 -2.95
C PHE A 100 23.34 6.50 -2.85
N LYS A 101 23.90 6.98 -3.96
CA LYS A 101 25.25 7.56 -3.98
C LYS A 101 25.22 8.93 -3.32
N LYS A 102 26.24 9.25 -2.54
CA LYS A 102 26.34 10.54 -1.82
C LYS A 102 26.24 11.76 -2.75
N SER A 103 26.78 11.65 -3.97
CA SER A 103 26.71 12.71 -4.99
C SER A 103 25.28 13.08 -5.42
N PHE A 104 24.29 12.20 -5.20
CA PHE A 104 22.88 12.53 -5.46
C PHE A 104 22.24 13.35 -4.35
N LEU A 105 22.87 13.44 -3.18
CA LEU A 105 22.45 14.35 -2.11
C LEU A 105 23.06 15.75 -2.26
N ASP A 106 24.05 15.92 -3.15
CA ASP A 106 24.63 17.22 -3.44
C ASP A 106 23.65 18.00 -4.33
N LEU A 107 22.71 18.70 -3.69
CA LEU A 107 21.75 19.55 -4.38
C LEU A 107 22.41 20.91 -4.71
N PRO A 108 22.42 21.36 -5.97
CA PRO A 108 22.74 22.73 -6.33
C PRO A 108 21.86 23.72 -5.55
N LYS A 109 22.46 24.82 -5.07
CA LYS A 109 21.76 25.82 -4.24
C LYS A 109 20.48 26.36 -4.90
N ASP A 110 20.49 26.48 -6.23
CA ASP A 110 19.36 27.03 -7.01
C ASP A 110 18.11 26.12 -7.00
N LEU A 111 18.27 24.81 -6.69
CA LEU A 111 17.14 23.88 -6.60
C LEU A 111 16.44 23.91 -5.23
N LEU A 112 17.12 24.35 -4.17
CA LEU A 112 16.52 24.45 -2.83
C LEU A 112 15.51 25.60 -2.73
N THR A 113 15.69 26.66 -3.51
CA THR A 113 14.86 27.87 -3.44
C THR A 113 13.49 27.70 -4.09
N MET A 114 13.33 26.77 -5.04
CA MET A 114 12.04 26.51 -5.69
C MET A 114 11.03 25.82 -4.78
N VAL A 115 11.48 24.99 -3.83
CA VAL A 115 10.57 24.18 -2.99
C VAL A 115 10.03 24.98 -1.79
N GLU A 116 10.79 25.94 -1.27
CA GLU A 116 10.33 26.81 -0.16
C GLU A 116 9.29 27.85 -0.61
N HIS A 117 9.38 28.34 -1.86
CA HIS A 117 8.51 29.40 -2.36
C HIS A 117 7.09 28.96 -2.74
N ILE A 118 6.85 27.65 -2.93
CA ILE A 118 5.49 27.15 -3.23
C ILE A 118 4.59 27.17 -1.96
N GLY A 119 5.17 27.28 -0.76
CA GLY A 119 4.43 27.39 0.50
C GLY A 119 4.20 28.80 1.03
N THR A 120 4.79 29.85 0.42
CA THR A 120 4.81 31.21 1.02
C THR A 120 4.33 32.33 0.09
N SER A 121 3.61 32.03 -1.01
CA SER A 121 2.89 33.08 -1.76
C SER A 121 1.47 33.31 -1.22
N SER A 122 1.37 33.72 0.05
CA SER A 122 0.16 34.36 0.59
C SER A 122 0.56 35.58 1.40
N ASN A 123 1.07 36.60 0.73
CA ASN A 123 0.87 37.97 1.17
C ASN A 123 1.08 38.95 0.00
N ALA A 124 -0.02 39.33 -0.64
CA ALA A 124 -0.04 40.48 -1.54
C ALA A 124 -0.76 41.63 -0.81
N PRO A 125 -0.10 42.74 -0.49
CA PRO A 125 -0.79 43.99 -0.24
C PRO A 125 -1.02 44.73 -1.57
N CYS A 126 -2.25 45.24 -1.71
CA CYS A 126 -2.78 46.26 -2.64
C CYS A 126 -2.00 46.58 -3.93
#